data_AF-A0A7S3PKX7-F1
#
_entry.id   AF-A0A7S3PKX7-F1
#
_cell.length_a   1.000
_cell.length_b   1.000
_cell.length_c   1.000
_cell.angle_alpha   90.00
_cell.angle_beta   90.00
_cell.angle_gamma   90.00
#
_symmetry.space_group_name_H-M   'P 1'
#
loop_
_entity.id
_entity.type
_entity.pdbx_description
1 polymer ?
#
loop_
_entity_poly.entity_id
_entity_poly.type
_entity_poly.pdbx_seq_one_letter_code
_entity_poly.pdbx_strand_id
1 'polypeptide(L)'
;EIISLYFNNFTQATRIVALKANSFLAEIDLRLNPITRMSLYRTFMLQTFPDLKRLDERTVRDIERRRASEVPTIDPTDLKIDPESDFDKDDDNDDDDGGKNYTQETSFNKTDAK
;
A
#
# COMPACT_ATOMS: atom_id res chain seq x y z
N GLU A 1 2.42 7.99 -17.62
CA GLU A 1 3.53 7.02 -17.79
C GLU A 1 3.22 5.75 -17.01
N ILE A 2 3.71 4.62 -17.51
CA ILE A 2 3.53 3.29 -16.92
C ILE A 2 4.92 2.77 -16.57
N ILE A 3 5.13 2.33 -15.33
CA ILE A 3 6.37 1.69 -14.90
C ILE A 3 6.06 0.31 -14.34
N SER A 4 6.72 -0.70 -14.89
CA SER A 4 6.76 -2.04 -14.30
C SER A 4 8.13 -2.29 -13.70
N LEU A 5 8.12 -2.54 -12.40
CA LEU A 5 9.24 -2.99 -11.59
C LEU A 5 8.96 -4.39 -11.05
N TYR A 6 8.17 -5.16 -11.80
CA TYR A 6 7.82 -6.55 -11.51
C TYR A 6 9.06 -7.39 -11.21
N PHE A 7 8.99 -8.19 -10.16
CA PHE A 7 10.04 -9.14 -9.75
C PHE A 7 11.43 -8.51 -9.58
N ASN A 8 11.48 -7.44 -8.79
CA ASN A 8 12.73 -6.82 -8.33
C ASN A 8 12.91 -7.03 -6.82
N ASN A 9 14.01 -6.50 -6.27
CA ASN A 9 14.32 -6.60 -4.84
C ASN A 9 14.10 -5.27 -4.11
N PHE A 10 12.96 -4.62 -4.31
CA PHE A 10 12.59 -3.44 -3.53
C PHE A 10 12.19 -3.88 -2.11
N THR A 11 13.03 -3.55 -1.14
CA THR A 11 12.81 -3.86 0.29
C THR A 11 12.53 -2.62 1.15
N GLN A 12 12.78 -1.42 0.62
CA GLN A 12 12.71 -0.16 1.36
C GLN A 12 11.75 0.81 0.68
N ALA A 13 10.82 1.35 1.46
CA ALA A 13 9.82 2.32 0.96
C ALA A 13 10.42 3.67 0.58
N THR A 14 11.58 4.03 1.12
CA THR A 14 12.36 5.21 0.70
C THR A 14 12.68 5.19 -0.79
N ARG A 15 12.92 4.01 -1.38
CA ARG A 15 13.17 3.87 -2.82
C ARG A 15 11.93 4.09 -3.67
N ILE A 16 10.75 3.79 -3.12
CA ILE A 16 9.48 4.10 -3.78
C ILE A 16 9.28 5.61 -3.81
N VAL A 17 9.58 6.33 -2.72
CA VAL A 17 9.49 7.79 -2.70
C VAL A 17 10.35 8.43 -3.79
N ALA A 18 11.52 7.86 -4.10
CA ALA A 18 12.37 8.35 -5.19
C ALA A 18 11.68 8.30 -6.57
N LEU A 19 10.70 7.40 -6.77
CA LEU A 19 9.93 7.34 -8.02
C LEU A 19 9.02 8.56 -8.21
N LYS A 20 8.77 9.37 -7.17
CA LYS A 20 8.05 10.67 -7.29
C LYS A 20 8.73 11.65 -8.25
N ALA A 21 10.01 11.46 -8.55
CA ALA A 21 10.69 12.24 -9.58
C ALA A 21 10.00 12.14 -10.95
N ASN A 22 9.22 11.09 -11.19
CA ASN A 22 8.41 10.91 -12.40
C ASN A 22 7.01 11.55 -12.19
N SER A 23 6.85 12.80 -12.63
CA SER A 23 5.67 13.63 -12.31
C SER A 23 4.34 13.16 -12.92
N PHE A 24 4.36 12.20 -13.86
CA PHE A 24 3.17 11.75 -14.59
C PHE A 24 2.94 10.24 -14.49
N LEU A 25 3.37 9.63 -13.38
CA LEU A 25 3.19 8.22 -13.15
C LEU A 25 1.71 7.88 -12.94
N ALA A 26 1.14 7.14 -13.88
CA ALA A 26 -0.27 6.75 -13.86
C ALA A 26 -0.45 5.30 -13.42
N GLU A 27 0.52 4.43 -13.72
CA GLU A 27 0.46 3.01 -13.41
C GLU A 27 1.81 2.51 -12.87
N ILE A 28 1.75 1.73 -11.79
CA ILE A 28 2.91 1.07 -11.17
C ILE A 28 2.60 -0.41 -11.01
N ASP A 29 3.54 -1.27 -11.39
CA ASP A 29 3.56 -2.68 -11.01
C ASP A 29 4.83 -2.98 -10.21
N LEU A 30 4.66 -3.37 -8.95
CA LEU A 30 5.71 -3.76 -8.01
C LEU A 30 5.51 -5.19 -7.51
N ARG A 31 4.64 -5.99 -8.13
CA ARG A 31 4.41 -7.37 -7.71
C ARG A 31 5.71 -8.16 -7.68
N LEU A 32 5.73 -9.17 -6.80
CA LEU A 32 6.90 -9.99 -6.51
C LEU A 32 8.13 -9.19 -6.03
N ASN A 33 7.92 -8.00 -5.45
CA ASN A 33 8.93 -7.33 -4.65
C ASN A 33 8.64 -7.55 -3.17
N PRO A 34 9.66 -7.66 -2.30
CA PRO A 34 9.44 -7.79 -0.86
C PRO A 34 8.61 -6.65 -0.24
N ILE A 35 8.64 -5.44 -0.82
CA ILE A 35 7.85 -4.31 -0.35
C ILE A 35 6.32 -4.53 -0.42
N THR A 36 5.84 -5.39 -1.32
CA THR A 36 4.39 -5.65 -1.45
C THR A 36 3.83 -6.43 -0.26
N ARG A 37 4.71 -6.98 0.58
CA ARG A 37 4.40 -7.73 1.79
C ARG A 37 4.12 -6.86 3.01
N MET A 38 4.30 -5.55 2.90
CA MET A 38 4.02 -4.64 4.02
C MET A 38 2.50 -4.50 4.18
N SER A 39 1.99 -4.67 5.38
CA SER A 39 0.57 -4.52 5.73
C SER A 39 -0.07 -3.20 5.28
N LEU A 40 0.70 -2.10 5.26
CA LEU A 40 0.23 -0.78 4.81
C LEU A 40 0.69 -0.40 3.39
N TYR A 41 1.24 -1.35 2.62
CA TYR A 41 1.83 -1.11 1.31
C TYR A 41 0.90 -0.32 0.37
N ARG A 42 -0.35 -0.79 0.17
CA ARG A 42 -1.29 -0.14 -0.75
C ARG A 42 -1.64 1.27 -0.30
N THR A 43 -1.94 1.46 0.98
CA THR A 43 -2.23 2.78 1.56
C THR A 43 -1.04 3.74 1.39
N PHE A 44 0.17 3.27 1.67
CA PHE A 44 1.40 4.04 1.48
C PHE A 44 1.60 4.46 0.01
N MET A 45 1.34 3.56 -0.95
CA MET A 45 1.40 3.88 -2.37
C MET A 45 0.41 4.98 -2.76
N LEU A 46 -0.82 4.94 -2.23
CA LEU A 46 -1.84 5.97 -2.51
C LEU A 46 -1.54 7.32 -1.87
N GLN A 47 -0.95 7.34 -0.67
CA GLN A 47 -0.46 8.57 -0.05
C GLN A 47 0.75 9.14 -0.79
N THR A 48 1.61 8.26 -1.34
CA THR A 48 2.82 8.67 -2.07
C THR A 48 2.49 9.14 -3.49
N PHE A 49 1.56 8.49 -4.18
CA PHE A 49 1.17 8.80 -5.56
C PHE A 49 -0.34 9.11 -5.62
N PRO A 50 -0.74 10.33 -5.25
CA PRO A 50 -2.15 10.71 -5.19
C PRO A 50 -2.85 10.72 -6.56
N ASP A 51 -2.11 10.76 -7.66
CA ASP A 51 -2.63 10.72 -9.04
C ASP A 51 -2.56 9.33 -9.69
N LEU A 52 -2.12 8.31 -8.94
CA LEU A 52 -1.99 6.94 -9.44
C LEU A 52 -3.35 6.36 -9.82
N LYS A 53 -3.45 5.84 -11.04
CA LYS A 53 -4.67 5.24 -11.61
C LYS A 53 -4.71 3.73 -11.43
N ARG A 54 -3.57 3.06 -11.50
CA ARG A 54 -3.47 1.59 -11.38
C ARG A 54 -2.23 1.19 -10.57
N LEU A 55 -2.41 0.24 -9.67
CA LEU A 55 -1.35 -0.31 -8.83
C LEU A 55 -1.45 -1.83 -8.82
N ASP A 56 -0.37 -2.51 -9.21
CA ASP A 56 -0.26 -3.98 -9.23
C ASP A 56 -1.40 -4.63 -10.00
N GLU A 57 -1.62 -4.13 -11.21
CA GLU A 57 -2.72 -4.51 -12.11
C GLU A 57 -4.14 -4.18 -11.63
N ARG A 58 -4.31 -3.63 -10.43
CA ARG A 58 -5.61 -3.23 -9.85
C ARG A 58 -5.86 -1.74 -9.99
N THR A 59 -7.02 -1.36 -10.54
CA THR A 59 -7.45 0.05 -10.62
C THR A 59 -7.58 0.64 -9.22
N VAL A 60 -7.10 1.86 -9.04
CA VAL A 60 -7.25 2.61 -7.79
C VAL A 60 -8.62 3.28 -7.79
N ARG A 61 -9.48 2.91 -6.85
CA ARG A 61 -10.81 3.49 -6.67
C ARG A 61 -10.76 4.77 -5.83
N ASP A 62 -11.76 5.64 -5.99
CA ASP A 62 -11.83 6.88 -5.21
C ASP A 62 -12.03 6.63 -3.71
N ILE A 63 -12.71 5.53 -3.35
CA ILE A 63 -12.98 5.20 -1.94
C ILE A 63 -11.70 4.82 -1.19
N GLU A 64 -10.80 4.05 -1.80
CA GLU A 64 -9.51 3.71 -1.19
C GLU A 64 -8.58 4.92 -1.15
N ARG A 65 -8.63 5.79 -2.17
CA ARG A 65 -7.90 7.06 -2.17
C ARG A 65 -8.35 7.95 -1.01
N ARG A 66 -9.66 8.08 -0.82
CA ARG A 66 -10.23 8.83 0.31
C ARG A 66 -9.80 8.24 1.65
N ARG A 67 -9.95 6.92 1.83
CA ARG A 67 -9.52 6.23 3.07
C ARG A 67 -8.02 6.44 3.34
N ALA A 68 -7.18 6.35 2.31
CA ALA A 68 -5.75 6.59 2.45
C ALA A 68 -5.41 8.04 2.83
N SER A 69 -6.24 9.01 2.42
CA SER A 69 -6.10 10.42 2.82
C SER A 69 -6.63 10.74 4.23
N GLU A 70 -7.51 9.90 4.78
CA GLU A 70 -8.09 10.06 6.12
C GLU A 70 -7.18 9.49 7.22
N VAL A 71 -6.32 8.53 6.90
CA VAL A 71 -5.35 7.95 7.86
C VAL A 71 -4.09 8.82 7.95
N PRO A 72 -3.37 8.80 9.10
CA PRO A 72 -2.12 9.53 9.25
C PRO A 72 -1.11 9.20 8.14
N THR A 73 -0.31 10.19 7.77
CA THR A 73 0.78 10.00 6.81
C THR A 73 1.74 8.93 7.31
N ILE A 74 2.01 7.95 6.47
CA ILE A 74 2.93 6.86 6.76
C ILE A 74 4.36 7.32 6.47
N ASP A 75 5.23 7.28 7.48
CA ASP A 75 6.66 7.47 7.26
C ASP A 75 7.24 6.23 6.56
N PRO A 76 7.96 6.38 5.43
CA PRO A 76 8.55 5.25 4.71
C PRO A 76 9.57 4.44 5.54
N THR A 77 10.10 4.98 6.63
CA THR A 77 11.05 4.27 7.52
C THR A 77 10.37 3.38 8.57
N ASP A 78 9.10 3.68 8.88
CA ASP A 78 8.29 2.93 9.83
C ASP A 78 7.70 1.65 9.22
N LEU A 79 7.65 1.55 7.90
CA LEU A 79 7.18 0.37 7.20
C LEU A 79 8.15 -0.81 7.31
N LYS A 80 7.67 -1.94 7.84
CA LYS A 80 8.41 -3.20 7.92
C LYS A 80 7.78 -4.24 7.01
N ILE A 81 8.63 -5.06 6.39
CA ILE A 81 8.21 -6.23 5.64
C ILE A 81 7.78 -7.28 6.64
N ASP A 82 6.54 -7.73 6.53
CA ASP A 82 6.00 -8.76 7.40
C ASP A 82 6.57 -10.12 6.95
N PRO A 83 7.46 -10.76 7.73
CA PRO A 83 8.16 -11.97 7.30
C PRO A 83 7.24 -13.18 7.17
N GLU A 84 6.08 -13.17 7.83
CA GLU A 84 5.03 -14.21 7.80
C GLU A 84 3.91 -13.93 6.79
N SER A 85 4.03 -12.88 5.97
CA SER A 85 3.11 -12.69 4.84
C SER A 85 3.47 -13.69 3.75
N ASP A 86 3.07 -14.94 3.94
CA ASP A 86 3.17 -15.96 2.92
C ASP A 86 2.16 -15.66 1.81
N PHE A 87 2.67 -15.65 0.58
CA PHE A 87 1.89 -15.58 -0.64
C PHE A 87 1.04 -16.84 -0.73
N ASP A 88 -0.16 -16.81 -0.18
CA ASP A 88 -1.28 -17.73 -0.45
C ASP A 88 -2.57 -17.14 0.14
N LYS A 89 -2.94 -15.95 -0.34
CA LYS A 89 -4.34 -15.54 -0.33
C LYS A 89 -4.66 -15.07 -1.74
N ASP A 90 -4.98 -16.05 -2.59
CA ASP A 90 -5.77 -15.83 -3.79
C ASP A 90 -7.08 -15.16 -3.34
N ASP A 91 -7.07 -13.83 -3.27
CA ASP A 91 -8.26 -13.02 -3.08
C ASP A 91 -8.90 -12.80 -4.45
N ASP A 92 -9.25 -13.91 -5.11
CA ASP A 92 -10.21 -13.97 -6.22
C ASP A 92 -11.63 -13.82 -5.65
N ASN A 93 -11.87 -12.80 -4.83
CA ASN A 93 -13.20 -12.31 -4.51
C ASN A 93 -13.43 -10.99 -5.24
N ASP A 94 -13.36 -11.07 -6.57
CA ASP A 94 -14.25 -10.27 -7.41
C ASP A 94 -15.65 -10.85 -7.22
N ASP A 95 -16.39 -10.36 -6.21
CA ASP A 95 -17.84 -10.17 -6.27
C ASP A 95 -18.40 -9.56 -4.98
N ASP A 96 -19.29 -8.60 -5.20
CA ASP A 96 -20.31 -8.05 -4.32
C ASP A 96 -19.98 -6.81 -3.45
N ASP A 97 -20.68 -5.74 -3.83
CA ASP A 97 -20.92 -4.48 -3.12
C ASP A 97 -21.72 -4.73 -1.84
N GLY A 98 -21.11 -5.43 -0.88
CA GLY A 98 -21.66 -5.69 0.44
C GLY A 98 -20.82 -4.95 1.47
N GLY A 99 -21.27 -3.75 1.87
CA GLY A 99 -20.63 -2.93 2.89
C GLY A 99 -20.26 -3.72 4.15
N LYS A 100 -18.97 -4.01 4.34
CA LYS A 100 -18.43 -4.57 5.58
C LYS A 100 -17.81 -3.43 6.39
N ASN A 101 -18.47 -3.09 7.49
CA ASN A 101 -17.94 -2.25 8.55
C ASN A 101 -16.70 -2.93 9.13
N TYR A 102 -15.52 -2.35 8.90
CA TYR A 102 -14.30 -2.79 9.56
C TYR A 102 -14.31 -2.23 10.98
N THR A 103 -14.57 -3.11 11.95
CA THR A 103 -14.33 -2.87 13.37
C THR A 103 -12.86 -2.52 13.56
N GLN A 104 -12.58 -1.31 14.02
CA GLN A 104 -11.24 -0.90 14.42
C GLN A 104 -10.89 -1.61 15.74
N GLU A 105 -10.12 -2.69 15.67
CA GLU A 105 -9.28 -3.10 16.80
C GLU A 105 -7.89 -2.49 16.60
N THR A 106 -7.77 -1.21 16.94
CA THR A 106 -6.48 -0.58 17.21
C THR A 106 -6.19 -0.70 18.70
N SER A 107 -5.46 -1.75 19.06
CA SER A 107 -4.85 -1.86 20.39
C SER A 107 -3.72 -0.83 20.50
N PHE A 108 -4.04 0.37 21.00
CA PHE A 108 -3.02 1.30 21.49
C PHE A 108 -2.52 0.80 22.84
N ASN A 109 -1.30 0.27 22.87
CA ASN A 109 -0.60 -0.02 24.12
C ASN A 109 -0.27 1.30 24.82
N LYS A 110 -1.09 1.66 25.79
CA LYS A 110 -0.82 2.73 26.74
C LYS A 110 0.35 2.30 27.62
N THR A 111 1.50 2.95 27.45
CA THR A 111 2.58 2.86 28.42
C THR A 111 2.52 4.12 29.27
N ASP A 112 1.83 4.03 30.40
CA ASP A 112 1.99 4.96 31.52
C ASP A 112 3.41 4.78 32.08
N ALA A 113 4.20 5.86 32.13
CA ALA A 113 5.45 5.88 32.89
C ALA A 113 5.70 7.28 33.48
N LYS A 114 5.26 7.39 34.74
CA LYS A 114 5.67 8.30 35.85
C LYS A 114 6.39 9.61 35.55
#